data_AF-A0AAN8HIA7-F1
#
_entry.id   AF-A0AAN8HIA7-F1
#
_cell.length_a   1.000
_cell.length_b   1.000
_cell.length_c   1.000
_cell.angle_alpha   90.00
_cell.angle_beta   90.00
_cell.angle_gamma   90.00
#
_symmetry.space_group_name_H-M   'P 1'
#
loop_
_entity.id
_entity.type
_entity.pdbx_description
1 polymer ?
#
loop_
_entity_poly.entity_id
_entity_poly.type
_entity_poly.pdbx_seq_one_letter_code
_entity_poly.pdbx_strand_id
1 'polypeptide(L)'
;MWLLFYALPCLDGILGDKYLRHFAHLSEAVHILLGDKITAESLEIAASLLDIFYKDFADCYGAGSCGINVHNAGVHLVSCVRQWGPLWAWSCFCFEDANAMILQAVHGTGDVTNMSSASKKPRVSSTEKVVPSQTGQTGQM
;
A
#
# COMPACT_ATOMS: atom_id res chain seq x y z
N MET A 1 1.44 0.01 2.35
CA MET A 1 1.00 1.43 2.39
C MET A 1 1.55 2.20 3.61
N TRP A 2 1.84 1.56 4.75
CA TRP A 2 2.46 2.21 5.93
C TRP A 2 3.78 2.95 5.63
N LEU A 3 4.67 2.32 4.84
CA LEU A 3 5.97 2.85 4.44
C LEU A 3 5.94 4.30 3.89
N LEU A 4 4.89 4.66 3.14
CA LEU A 4 4.83 5.91 2.38
C LEU A 4 4.21 7.07 3.17
N PHE A 5 3.24 6.79 4.03
CA PHE A 5 2.41 7.83 4.66
C PHE A 5 2.59 7.93 6.17
N TYR A 6 2.91 6.82 6.83
CA TYR A 6 2.92 6.74 8.29
C TYR A 6 4.33 6.54 8.84
N ALA A 7 5.22 5.90 8.09
CA ALA A 7 6.53 5.54 8.60
C ALA A 7 7.37 6.75 9.04
N LEU A 8 7.48 7.80 8.23
CA LEU A 8 8.24 9.00 8.59
C LEU A 8 7.70 9.73 9.83
N PRO A 9 6.42 10.15 9.89
CA PRO A 9 5.90 10.84 11.08
C PRO A 9 5.85 9.95 12.32
N CYS A 10 5.70 8.62 12.17
CA CYS A 10 5.72 7.71 13.32
C CYS A 10 7.12 7.45 13.87
N LEU A 11 8.16 7.60 13.04
CA LEU A 11 9.55 7.38 13.46
C LEU A 11 10.25 8.67 13.90
N ASP A 12 9.66 9.83 13.61
CA ASP A 12 10.12 11.12 14.10
C ASP A 12 10.18 11.16 15.63
N GLY A 13 11.32 11.55 16.18
CA GLY A 13 11.58 11.54 17.63
C GLY A 13 11.87 10.16 18.26
N ILE A 14 11.70 9.06 17.53
CA ILE A 14 12.10 7.71 17.96
C ILE A 14 13.47 7.34 17.38
N LEU A 15 13.64 7.62 16.08
CA LEU A 15 14.82 7.27 15.33
C LEU A 15 15.72 8.51 15.17
N GLY A 16 17.03 8.36 15.30
CA GLY A 16 17.95 9.48 15.13
C GLY A 16 17.90 10.05 13.71
N ASP A 17 18.07 11.37 13.56
CA ASP A 17 17.91 12.09 12.28
C ASP A 17 18.64 11.46 11.09
N LYS A 18 19.86 10.92 11.32
CA LYS A 18 20.65 10.23 10.29
C LYS A 18 19.87 9.08 9.67
N TYR A 19 19.29 8.23 10.50
CA TYR A 19 18.55 7.04 10.09
C TYR A 19 17.18 7.39 9.53
N LEU A 20 16.54 8.44 10.05
CA LEU A 20 15.26 8.91 9.53
C LEU A 20 15.40 9.45 8.10
N ARG A 21 16.46 10.23 7.83
CA ARG A 21 16.79 10.71 6.48
C ARG A 21 17.16 9.57 5.54
N HIS A 22 17.97 8.62 6.02
CA HIS A 22 18.32 7.44 5.25
C HIS A 22 17.08 6.64 4.83
N PHE A 23 16.15 6.42 5.77
CA PHE A 23 14.88 5.77 5.50
C PHE A 23 13.97 6.58 4.57
N ALA A 24 14.02 7.92 4.63
CA ALA A 24 13.27 8.79 3.74
C ALA A 24 13.66 8.58 2.26
N HIS A 25 14.95 8.38 1.95
CA HIS A 25 15.39 8.08 0.58
C HIS A 25 14.72 6.84 0.00
N LEU A 26 14.61 5.77 0.79
CA LEU A 26 13.89 4.57 0.38
C LEU A 26 12.40 4.84 0.18
N SER A 27 11.76 5.52 1.14
CA SER A 27 10.31 5.79 1.08
C SER A 27 9.94 6.66 -0.14
N GLU A 28 10.71 7.71 -0.40
CA GLU A 28 10.52 8.60 -1.54
C GLU A 28 10.75 7.88 -2.87
N ALA A 29 11.83 7.10 -3.00
CA ALA A 29 12.06 6.32 -4.21
C ALA A 29 10.93 5.33 -4.49
N VAL A 30 10.47 4.59 -3.46
CA VAL A 30 9.35 3.65 -3.61
C VAL A 30 8.05 4.38 -3.95
N HIS A 31 7.82 5.59 -3.42
CA HIS A 31 6.68 6.42 -3.80
C HIS A 31 6.68 6.74 -5.30
N ILE A 32 7.82 7.15 -5.84
CA ILE A 32 7.99 7.46 -7.27
C ILE A 32 7.74 6.21 -8.12
N LEU A 33 8.31 5.07 -7.74
CA LEU A 33 8.20 3.81 -8.48
C LEU A 33 6.80 3.18 -8.43
N LEU A 34 5.94 3.64 -7.52
CA LEU A 34 4.53 3.28 -7.43
C LEU A 34 3.61 4.26 -8.18
N GLY A 35 4.14 5.31 -8.80
CA GLY A 35 3.33 6.29 -9.53
C GLY A 35 2.60 5.70 -10.74
N ASP A 36 1.43 6.24 -11.07
CA ASP A 36 0.65 5.84 -12.25
C ASP A 36 1.32 6.28 -13.56
N LYS A 37 2.05 7.41 -13.52
CA LYS A 37 2.79 7.96 -14.64
C LYS A 37 4.22 8.20 -14.22
N ILE A 38 5.10 7.27 -14.57
CA ILE A 38 6.52 7.35 -14.25
C ILE A 38 7.26 7.86 -15.49
N THR A 39 7.85 9.05 -15.38
CA THR A 39 8.68 9.61 -16.45
C THR A 39 10.12 9.08 -16.35
N ALA A 40 10.90 9.20 -17.43
CA ALA A 40 12.32 8.83 -17.40
C ALA A 40 13.10 9.65 -16.35
N GLU A 41 12.79 10.94 -16.20
CA GLU A 41 13.39 11.80 -15.17
C GLU A 41 13.07 11.30 -13.76
N SER A 42 11.79 10.96 -13.50
CA SER A 42 11.38 10.40 -12.22
C SER A 42 12.12 9.08 -11.90
N LEU A 43 12.38 8.25 -12.90
CA LEU A 43 13.18 7.03 -12.73
C LEU A 43 14.64 7.31 -12.38
N GLU A 44 15.25 8.34 -12.97
CA GLU A 44 16.62 8.74 -12.61
C GLU A 44 16.70 9.29 -11.18
N ILE A 45 15.68 10.03 -10.74
CA ILE A 45 15.57 10.52 -9.36
C ILE A 45 15.46 9.33 -8.40
N ALA A 46 14.56 8.39 -8.68
CA ALA A 46 14.40 7.18 -7.86
C ALA A 46 15.68 6.34 -7.82
N ALA A 47 16.39 6.21 -8.95
CA ALA A 47 17.67 5.50 -9.01
C ALA A 47 18.73 6.19 -8.14
N SER A 48 18.82 7.51 -8.21
CA SER A 48 19.77 8.29 -7.42
C SER A 48 19.49 8.16 -5.92
N LEU A 49 18.22 8.22 -5.51
CA LEU A 49 17.81 8.03 -4.12
C LEU A 49 18.15 6.62 -3.59
N LEU A 50 17.89 5.58 -4.40
CA LEU A 50 18.19 4.19 -4.03
C LEU A 50 19.69 3.89 -4.00
N ASP A 51 20.47 4.52 -4.87
CA ASP A 51 21.93 4.41 -4.88
C ASP A 51 22.54 5.07 -3.63
N ILE A 52 22.08 6.26 -3.23
CA ILE A 52 22.46 6.91 -1.97
C ILE A 52 22.08 6.01 -0.79
N PHE A 53 20.84 5.52 -0.75
CA PHE A 53 20.37 4.60 0.28
C PHE A 53 21.27 3.36 0.40
N TYR A 54 21.64 2.76 -0.73
CA TYR A 54 22.48 1.56 -0.76
C TYR A 54 23.90 1.84 -0.25
N LYS A 55 24.54 2.93 -0.71
CA LYS A 55 25.89 3.32 -0.29
C LYS A 55 25.96 3.61 1.20
N ASP A 56 25.00 4.37 1.71
CA ASP A 56 24.97 4.79 3.12
C ASP A 56 24.48 3.68 4.06
N PHE A 57 23.96 2.57 3.53
CA PHE A 57 23.38 1.48 4.32
C PHE A 57 24.41 0.87 5.27
N ALA A 58 25.60 0.57 4.76
CA ALA A 58 26.67 -0.04 5.55
C ALA A 58 27.16 0.89 6.67
N ASP A 59 27.16 2.21 6.44
CA ASP A 59 27.57 3.21 7.41
C ASP A 59 26.49 3.50 8.47
N CYS A 60 25.23 3.23 8.14
CA CYS A 60 24.13 3.34 9.10
C CYS A 60 24.03 2.08 9.97
N TYR A 61 24.06 0.90 9.38
CA TYR A 61 23.67 -0.36 10.03
C TYR A 61 24.81 -1.38 10.18
N GLY A 62 26.00 -1.08 9.67
CA GLY A 62 27.21 -1.93 9.75
C GLY A 62 27.46 -2.74 8.47
N ALA A 63 28.73 -3.09 8.21
CA ALA A 63 29.15 -3.72 6.95
C ALA A 63 28.47 -5.08 6.61
N GLY A 64 27.97 -5.81 7.62
CA GLY A 64 27.27 -7.09 7.42
C GLY A 64 25.75 -6.99 7.23
N SER A 65 25.20 -5.78 7.30
CA SER A 65 23.75 -5.55 7.25
C SER A 65 23.19 -5.50 5.81
N CYS A 66 24.06 -5.32 4.81
CA CYS A 66 23.68 -5.25 3.40
C CYS A 66 23.41 -6.65 2.82
N GLY A 67 22.24 -7.20 3.14
CA GLY A 67 21.77 -8.45 2.57
C GLY A 67 21.29 -8.31 1.12
N ILE A 68 20.92 -9.44 0.51
CA ILE A 68 20.42 -9.51 -0.87
C ILE A 68 19.21 -8.59 -1.11
N ASN A 69 18.33 -8.42 -0.12
CA ASN A 69 17.16 -7.56 -0.25
C ASN A 69 17.54 -6.08 -0.39
N VAL A 70 18.58 -5.64 0.33
CA VAL A 70 19.10 -4.27 0.26
C VAL A 70 19.77 -4.03 -1.09
N HIS A 71 20.54 -5.00 -1.57
CA HIS A 71 21.12 -4.97 -2.92
C HIS A 71 20.05 -4.91 -4.01
N ASN A 72 19.03 -5.76 -3.95
CA ASN A 72 17.94 -5.78 -4.92
C ASN A 72 17.17 -4.45 -4.92
N ALA A 73 16.90 -3.88 -3.74
CA ALA A 73 16.26 -2.59 -3.61
C ALA A 73 17.11 -1.44 -4.18
N GLY A 74 18.42 -1.43 -3.87
CA GLY A 74 19.34 -0.37 -4.29
C GLY A 74 19.68 -0.39 -5.78
N VAL A 75 19.95 -1.58 -6.33
CA VAL A 75 20.58 -1.74 -7.65
C VAL A 75 19.58 -2.16 -8.73
N HIS A 76 18.66 -3.06 -8.40
CA HIS A 76 17.83 -3.73 -9.42
C HIS A 76 16.41 -3.18 -9.50
N LEU A 77 15.89 -2.59 -8.42
CA LEU A 77 14.48 -2.19 -8.34
C LEU A 77 14.04 -1.26 -9.48
N VAL A 78 14.84 -0.23 -9.80
CA VAL A 78 14.54 0.68 -10.91
C VAL A 78 14.64 -0.01 -12.27
N SER A 79 15.61 -0.92 -12.43
CA SER A 79 15.79 -1.69 -13.66
C SER A 79 14.59 -2.61 -13.92
N CYS A 80 14.04 -3.22 -12.87
CA CYS A 80 12.80 -3.99 -12.94
C CYS A 80 11.62 -3.10 -13.34
N VAL A 81 11.47 -1.92 -12.73
CA VAL A 81 10.38 -0.99 -13.10
C VAL A 81 10.48 -0.50 -14.54
N ARG A 82 11.69 -0.28 -15.05
CA ARG A 82 11.91 0.08 -16.47
C ARG A 82 11.44 -0.98 -17.45
N GLN A 83 11.56 -2.26 -17.07
CA GLN A 83 11.25 -3.39 -17.93
C GLN A 83 9.81 -3.89 -17.76
N TRP A 84 9.27 -3.87 -16.53
CA TRP A 84 8.00 -4.52 -16.16
C TRP A 84 6.90 -3.50 -15.85
N GLY A 85 7.23 -2.21 -15.80
CA GLY A 85 6.31 -1.14 -15.42
C GLY A 85 6.26 -0.90 -13.90
N PRO A 86 5.29 -0.09 -13.43
CA PRO A 86 5.25 0.40 -12.05
C PRO A 86 5.15 -0.74 -11.04
N LEU A 87 5.68 -0.52 -9.83
CA LEU A 87 5.78 -1.57 -8.79
C LEU A 87 4.43 -2.21 -8.46
N TRP A 88 3.33 -1.46 -8.47
CA TRP A 88 2.01 -2.00 -8.12
C TRP A 88 1.51 -3.06 -9.10
N ALA A 89 2.05 -3.11 -10.33
CA ALA A 89 1.61 -4.06 -11.35
C ALA A 89 2.16 -5.48 -11.12
N TRP A 90 3.30 -5.61 -10.43
CA TRP A 90 4.00 -6.89 -10.27
C TRP A 90 4.53 -7.15 -8.85
N SER A 91 4.37 -6.21 -7.92
CA SER A 91 4.74 -6.40 -6.52
C SER A 91 3.86 -7.44 -5.84
N CYS A 92 4.49 -8.26 -4.99
CA CYS A 92 3.77 -9.24 -4.16
C CYS A 92 3.01 -8.61 -2.99
N PHE A 93 3.14 -7.31 -2.74
CA PHE A 93 2.60 -6.64 -1.54
C PHE A 93 1.07 -6.80 -1.40
N CYS A 94 0.32 -6.75 -2.51
CA CYS A 94 -1.13 -6.93 -2.49
C CYS A 94 -1.54 -8.39 -2.18
N PHE A 95 -0.73 -9.37 -2.58
CA PHE A 95 -0.97 -10.78 -2.28
C PHE A 95 -0.70 -11.11 -0.82
N GLU A 96 0.32 -10.48 -0.20
CA GLU A 96 0.60 -10.65 1.23
C GLU A 96 -0.55 -10.16 2.11
N ASP A 97 -1.14 -9.00 1.78
CA ASP A 97 -2.32 -8.46 2.46
C ASP A 97 -3.53 -9.40 2.32
N ALA A 98 -3.79 -9.89 1.11
CA ALA A 98 -4.85 -10.87 0.86
C ALA A 98 -4.62 -12.20 1.61
N ASN A 99 -3.37 -12.69 1.65
CA ASN A 99 -3.01 -13.89 2.39
C ASN A 99 -3.23 -13.71 3.90
N ALA A 100 -2.92 -12.54 4.46
CA ALA A 100 -3.21 -12.23 5.85
C ALA A 100 -4.72 -12.26 6.15
N MET A 101 -5.55 -11.72 5.24
CA MET A 101 -7.02 -11.80 5.37
C MET A 101 -7.53 -13.25 5.34
N ILE A 102 -7.00 -14.08 4.44
CA ILE A 102 -7.35 -15.51 4.36
C ILE A 102 -6.95 -16.22 5.66
N LEU A 103 -5.74 -15.96 6.18
CA LEU A 103 -5.28 -16.55 7.44
C LEU A 103 -6.16 -16.18 8.64
N GLN A 104 -6.61 -14.91 8.71
CA GLN A 104 -7.54 -14.47 9.75
C GLN A 104 -8.92 -15.14 9.61
N ALA A 105 -9.41 -15.31 8.38
CA ALA A 105 -10.68 -16.00 8.12
C ALA A 105 -10.63 -17.48 8.54
N VAL A 106 -9.51 -18.18 8.33
CA VAL A 106 -9.39 -19.59 8.71
C VAL A 106 -9.10 -19.81 10.20
N HIS A 107 -8.51 -18.82 10.90
CA HIS A 107 -8.31 -18.89 12.35
C HIS A 107 -9.54 -18.47 13.17
N GLY A 108 -10.45 -17.68 12.58
CA GLY A 108 -11.60 -17.08 13.28
C GLY A 108 -12.92 -17.84 13.24
N THR A 109 -13.08 -18.89 12.44
CA THR A 109 -14.38 -19.61 12.35
C THR A 109 -14.18 -21.07 11.99
N GLY A 110 -14.45 -21.96 12.95
CA GLY A 110 -14.46 -23.41 12.78
C GLY A 110 -15.65 -23.94 11.97
N ASP A 111 -16.12 -23.21 10.96
CA ASP A 111 -17.13 -23.68 10.02
C ASP A 111 -16.79 -23.24 8.59
N VAL A 112 -16.29 -24.20 7.82
CA VAL A 112 -15.88 -24.07 6.42
C VAL A 112 -17.02 -23.67 5.48
N THR A 113 -18.29 -23.82 5.89
CA THR A 113 -19.46 -23.51 5.05
C THR A 113 -19.73 -22.01 4.89
N ASN A 114 -19.27 -21.18 5.83
CA ASN A 114 -19.47 -19.72 5.77
C ASN A 114 -18.40 -18.99 4.91
N MET A 115 -17.32 -19.68 4.52
CA MET A 115 -16.24 -19.08 3.71
C MET A 115 -16.59 -19.00 2.21
N SER A 116 -17.42 -19.91 1.70
CA SER A 116 -17.79 -19.97 0.27
C SER A 116 -18.92 -19.00 -0.10
N SER A 117 -19.63 -18.45 0.89
CA SER A 117 -20.86 -17.66 0.71
C SER A 117 -20.67 -16.15 0.87
N ALA A 118 -19.45 -15.67 1.13
CA ALA A 118 -19.10 -14.24 1.08
C ALA A 118 -19.00 -13.70 -0.37
N SER A 119 -19.96 -14.04 -1.24
CA SER A 119 -20.25 -13.24 -2.42
C SER A 119 -20.82 -11.91 -1.95
N LYS A 120 -20.09 -10.82 -2.21
CA LYS A 120 -20.48 -9.42 -1.94
C LYS A 120 -21.96 -9.22 -2.27
N LYS A 121 -22.82 -9.06 -1.25
CA LYS A 121 -24.10 -8.39 -1.49
C LYS A 121 -23.76 -6.93 -1.85
N PRO A 122 -24.21 -6.42 -3.00
CA PRO A 122 -23.98 -5.04 -3.36
C PRO A 122 -24.61 -4.14 -2.30
N ARG A 123 -23.83 -3.15 -1.84
CA ARG A 123 -24.29 -2.10 -0.92
C ARG A 123 -25.35 -1.27 -1.65
N VAL A 124 -26.62 -1.63 -1.52
CA VAL A 124 -27.73 -0.79 -1.96
C VAL A 124 -27.68 0.49 -1.13
N SER A 125 -27.40 1.59 -1.82
CA SER A 125 -27.39 2.92 -1.25
C SER A 125 -28.82 3.44 -1.13
N SER A 126 -29.07 4.12 0.00
CA SER A 126 -30.05 5.18 0.16
C SER A 126 -31.54 4.80 0.09
N THR A 127 -32.13 4.77 1.28
CA THR A 127 -33.56 4.94 1.56
C THR A 127 -34.17 6.14 0.83
N GLU A 128 -35.01 5.89 -0.17
CA GLU A 128 -36.06 6.84 -0.56
C GLU A 128 -37.20 6.77 0.48
N LYS A 129 -37.33 7.83 1.28
CA LYS A 129 -38.58 8.12 1.98
C LYS A 129 -39.53 8.76 0.97
N VAL A 130 -40.64 8.09 0.65
CA VAL A 130 -41.82 8.75 0.08
C VAL A 130 -43.01 8.48 1.00
N VAL A 131 -43.67 9.57 1.34
CA VAL A 131 -44.67 9.83 2.38
C VAL A 131 -46.01 9.13 2.09
N PRO A 132 -46.78 8.65 3.09
CA PRO A 132 -48.13 8.15 2.87
C PRO A 132 -49.11 9.31 2.69
N SER A 133 -49.82 9.34 1.57
CA SER A 133 -50.94 10.26 1.33
C SER A 133 -52.23 9.76 2.00
N GLN A 134 -52.69 10.48 3.03
CA GLN A 134 -54.12 10.66 3.33
C GLN A 134 -54.54 11.96 2.60
N THR A 135 -55.76 12.25 2.12
CA THR A 135 -57.14 11.90 2.50
C THR A 135 -58.04 12.44 1.37
N GLY A 136 -59.24 11.88 1.16
CA GLY A 136 -60.22 12.46 0.24
C GLY A 136 -61.64 11.96 0.45
N GLN A 137 -62.31 12.44 1.50
CA GLN A 137 -63.77 12.40 1.62
C GLN A 137 -64.41 13.42 0.66
N THR A 138 -65.46 13.00 -0.04
CA THR A 138 -66.59 13.81 -0.54
C THR A 138 -67.79 12.86 -0.46
N GLY A 139 -68.96 13.15 0.09
CA GLY A 139 -69.69 14.40 0.32
C GLY A 139 -71.13 14.08 -0.06
N GLN A 140 -72.03 14.06 0.92
CA GLN A 140 -73.47 13.78 0.76
C GLN A 140 -74.14 14.82 -0.15
N MET A 141 -75.09 14.36 -0.98
CA MET A 141 -76.43 14.95 -1.16
C MET A 141 -77.41 13.82 -1.50
#